data_AF-A0A956EP88-F1
#
_entry.id   AF-A0A956EP88-F1
#
_cell.length_a   1.000
_cell.length_b   1.000
_cell.length_c   1.000
_cell.angle_alpha   90.00
_cell.angle_beta   90.00
_cell.angle_gamma   90.00
#
_symmetry.space_group_name_H-M   'P 1'
#
loop_
_entity.id
_entity.type
_entity.pdbx_description
1 polymer ?
#
loop_
_entity_poly.entity_id
_entity_poly.type
_entity_poly.pdbx_seq_one_letter_code
_entity_poly.pdbx_strand_id
1 'polypeptide(L)'
;SVCGAGYGCVDSLCKQWCSTGGSECGSKPCMGVTSNGAPVAGVGVCAEQCSPTSPAPACGAGLGCEPTTGGAATTCVPGGTSTTSCFFGEACAPGYHCDGSNCQRWCRVGMGDCATCTTFADSPTVNGVTYGVCG
;
A
#
# COMPACT_ATOMS: atom_id res chain seq x y z
N SER A 1 13.10 -14.29 6.30
CA SER A 1 13.96 -13.09 6.34
C SER A 1 14.09 -12.61 7.77
N VAL A 2 15.28 -12.23 8.22
CA VAL A 2 15.48 -11.65 9.55
C VAL A 2 15.43 -10.13 9.39
N CYS A 3 14.41 -9.48 9.96
CA CYS A 3 14.36 -8.03 10.01
C CYS A 3 15.30 -7.49 11.10
N GLY A 4 15.85 -6.30 10.89
CA GLY A 4 16.66 -5.62 11.89
C GLY A 4 15.86 -5.30 13.16
N ALA A 5 16.58 -4.98 14.24
CA ALA A 5 15.94 -4.54 15.48
C ALA A 5 15.02 -3.33 15.22
N GLY A 6 13.82 -3.34 15.80
CA GLY A 6 12.80 -2.32 15.57
C GLY A 6 11.94 -2.54 14.32
N TYR A 7 12.14 -3.63 13.57
CA TYR A 7 11.36 -3.99 12.39
C TYR A 7 10.76 -5.40 12.54
N GLY A 8 9.67 -5.65 11.82
CA GLY A 8 8.99 -6.95 11.75
C GLY A 8 8.63 -7.33 10.33
N CYS A 9 8.57 -8.64 10.06
CA CYS A 9 8.05 -9.15 8.80
C CYS A 9 6.52 -9.01 8.80
N VAL A 10 6.01 -8.11 7.98
CA VAL A 10 4.58 -7.94 7.69
C VAL A 10 4.42 -7.91 6.17
N ASP A 11 3.55 -8.76 5.63
CA ASP A 11 3.35 -8.94 4.18
C ASP A 11 4.67 -9.22 3.43
N SER A 12 5.52 -10.08 4.01
CA SER A 12 6.84 -10.45 3.49
C SER A 12 7.86 -9.29 3.40
N LEU A 13 7.56 -8.12 3.98
CA LEU A 13 8.46 -6.96 4.03
C LEU A 13 8.84 -6.62 5.47
N CYS A 14 10.03 -6.06 5.66
CA CYS A 14 10.45 -5.53 6.96
C CYS A 14 9.86 -4.14 7.17
N LYS A 15 8.84 -4.04 8.02
CA LYS A 15 8.17 -2.79 8.38
C LYS A 15 8.57 -2.37 9.79
N GLN A 16 8.73 -1.07 10.02
CA GLN A 16 9.13 -0.54 11.31
C GLN A 16 7.98 -0.72 12.33
N TRP A 17 8.27 -1.30 13.49
CA TRP A 17 7.31 -1.42 14.58
C TRP A 17 6.99 -0.06 15.20
N CYS A 18 5.76 0.10 15.66
CA CYS A 18 5.31 1.26 16.42
C CYS A 18 4.27 0.85 17.47
N SER A 19 4.15 1.68 18.50
CA SER A 19 3.06 1.59 19.46
C SER A 19 1.90 2.48 19.02
N THR A 20 0.66 2.03 19.24
CA THR A 20 -0.52 2.85 18.91
C THR A 20 -0.52 4.13 19.77
N GLY A 21 -0.35 5.29 19.13
CA GLY A 21 -0.21 6.59 19.82
C GLY A 21 1.23 6.95 20.19
N GLY A 22 2.21 6.11 19.84
CA GLY A 22 3.63 6.41 19.92
C GLY A 22 4.13 7.31 18.80
N SER A 23 5.39 7.72 18.92
CA SER A 23 6.06 8.65 17.99
C SER A 23 7.11 7.99 17.10
N GLU A 24 7.21 6.66 17.11
CA GLU A 24 8.23 5.89 16.38
C GLU A 24 8.14 6.13 14.86
N CYS A 25 6.94 6.41 14.36
CA CYS A 25 6.67 6.69 12.96
C CYS A 25 6.86 8.16 12.55
N GLY A 26 7.26 9.03 13.48
CA GLY A 26 7.29 10.47 13.24
C GLY A 26 5.90 11.01 12.89
N SER A 27 5.75 11.59 11.69
CA SER A 27 4.47 12.12 11.20
C SER A 27 3.57 11.08 10.53
N LYS A 28 4.03 9.85 10.37
CA LYS A 28 3.29 8.79 9.68
C LYS A 28 2.38 8.04 10.67
N PRO A 29 1.20 7.58 10.23
CA PRO A 29 0.32 6.81 11.10
C PRO A 29 0.92 5.45 11.45
N CYS A 30 0.71 5.02 12.70
CA CYS A 30 0.98 3.66 13.15
C CYS A 30 -0.23 2.77 12.79
N MET A 31 -0.03 1.86 11.84
CA MET A 31 -1.08 0.97 11.33
C MET A 31 -1.15 -0.29 12.18
N GLY A 32 -2.31 -0.60 12.73
CA GLY A 32 -2.49 -1.83 13.52
C GLY A 32 -2.16 -3.07 12.68
N VAL A 33 -1.52 -4.06 13.31
CA VAL A 33 -1.27 -5.37 12.70
C VAL A 33 -2.26 -6.40 13.23
N THR A 34 -2.51 -7.45 12.45
CA THR A 34 -3.31 -8.59 12.87
C THR A 34 -2.45 -9.84 13.02
N SER A 35 -2.73 -10.65 14.04
CA SER A 35 -2.16 -11.97 14.24
C SER A 35 -3.30 -12.98 14.30
N ASN A 36 -3.26 -14.01 13.47
CA ASN A 36 -4.34 -15.01 13.33
C ASN A 36 -5.73 -14.38 13.11
N GLY A 37 -5.79 -13.30 12.32
CA GLY A 37 -7.03 -12.57 12.02
C GLY A 37 -7.55 -11.67 13.15
N ALA A 38 -6.87 -11.61 14.30
CA ALA A 38 -7.21 -10.72 15.40
C ALA A 38 -6.25 -9.52 15.45
N PRO A 39 -6.73 -8.29 15.71
CA PRO A 39 -5.85 -7.14 15.89
C PRO A 39 -4.94 -7.35 17.12
N VAL A 40 -3.67 -7.02 16.98
CA VAL A 40 -2.72 -7.02 18.09
C VAL A 40 -2.79 -5.66 18.79
N ALA A 41 -3.39 -5.64 19.98
CA ALA A 41 -3.61 -4.39 20.71
C ALA A 41 -2.29 -3.66 21.02
N GLY A 42 -2.26 -2.36 20.75
CA GLY A 42 -1.14 -1.47 21.07
C GLY A 42 0.09 -1.63 20.19
N VAL A 43 0.07 -2.51 19.19
CA VAL A 43 1.19 -2.77 18.28
C VAL A 43 0.75 -2.54 16.85
N GLY A 44 1.61 -1.85 16.10
CA GLY A 44 1.40 -1.61 14.68
C GLY A 44 2.72 -1.48 13.92
N VAL A 45 2.61 -1.19 12.64
CA VAL A 45 3.76 -0.83 11.80
C VAL A 45 3.55 0.54 11.16
N CYS A 46 4.64 1.27 10.98
CA CYS A 46 4.58 2.60 10.37
C CYS A 46 4.14 2.51 8.92
N ALA A 47 3.15 3.32 8.53
CA ALA A 47 2.81 3.49 7.13
C ALA A 47 4.00 4.09 6.35
N GLU A 48 4.15 3.75 5.08
CA GLU A 48 5.24 4.28 4.27
C GLU A 48 4.90 5.62 3.62
N GLN A 49 3.60 5.90 3.37
CA GLN A 49 3.11 7.08 2.62
C GLN A 49 3.69 7.18 1.21
N CYS A 50 3.76 6.05 0.52
CA CYS A 50 4.14 5.95 -0.89
C CYS A 50 3.00 6.40 -1.83
N SER A 51 3.32 6.69 -3.10
CA SER A 51 2.32 6.93 -4.14
C SER A 51 2.01 5.64 -4.90
N PRO A 52 0.75 5.19 -4.98
CA PRO A 52 0.36 4.04 -5.79
C PRO A 52 0.78 4.13 -7.25
N THR A 53 0.76 5.33 -7.85
CA THR A 53 1.18 5.55 -9.25
C THR A 53 2.70 5.62 -9.46
N SER A 54 3.47 5.80 -8.38
CA SER A 54 4.93 5.89 -8.42
C SER A 54 5.52 5.40 -7.09
N PRO A 55 5.58 4.07 -6.89
CA PRO A 55 5.94 3.48 -5.61
C PRO A 55 7.46 3.52 -5.33
N ALA A 56 8.28 3.43 -6.37
CA ALA A 56 9.73 3.23 -6.26
C ALA A 56 10.48 4.26 -5.38
N PRO A 57 10.16 5.57 -5.40
CA PRO A 57 10.86 6.54 -4.54
C PRO A 57 10.69 6.29 -3.04
N ALA A 58 9.59 5.68 -2.62
CA ALA A 58 9.28 5.43 -1.21
C ALA A 58 9.51 3.97 -0.81
N CYS A 59 9.14 3.02 -1.68
CA CYS A 59 9.21 1.59 -1.39
C CYS A 59 10.50 0.93 -1.89
N GLY A 60 11.21 1.55 -2.84
CA GLY A 60 12.32 0.91 -3.54
C GLY A 60 11.87 0.14 -4.79
N ALA A 61 12.86 -0.31 -5.57
CA ALA A 61 12.61 -0.95 -6.85
C ALA A 61 11.92 -2.31 -6.69
N GLY A 62 10.93 -2.57 -7.56
CA GLY A 62 10.20 -3.84 -7.58
C GLY A 62 9.10 -3.97 -6.52
N LEU A 63 8.90 -2.98 -5.65
CA LEU A 63 7.81 -2.97 -4.68
C LEU A 63 6.62 -2.13 -5.17
N GLY A 64 5.41 -2.59 -4.83
CA GLY A 64 4.16 -1.87 -5.03
C GLY A 64 3.85 -0.92 -3.88
N CYS A 65 2.79 -0.14 -4.06
CA CYS A 65 2.25 0.75 -3.04
C CYS A 65 0.73 0.67 -3.08
N GLU A 66 0.12 0.28 -1.97
CA GLU A 66 -1.33 0.08 -1.88
C GLU A 66 -1.90 0.96 -0.76
N PRO A 67 -3.10 1.55 -0.96
CA PRO A 67 -3.84 2.16 0.12
C PRO A 67 -4.16 1.16 1.23
N THR A 68 -4.09 1.59 2.48
CA THR A 68 -4.46 0.77 3.63
C THR A 68 -5.96 0.61 3.71
N THR A 69 -6.45 -0.37 4.47
CA THR A 69 -7.87 -0.46 4.85
C THR A 69 -8.33 0.88 5.45
N GLY A 70 -9.39 1.47 4.89
CA GLY A 70 -9.88 2.81 5.26
C GLY A 70 -9.27 3.98 4.46
N GLY A 71 -8.32 3.72 3.56
CA GLY A 71 -7.90 4.62 2.49
C GLY A 71 -7.09 5.87 2.90
N ALA A 72 -6.80 6.08 4.18
CA ALA A 72 -6.13 7.29 4.68
C ALA A 72 -4.59 7.26 4.64
N ALA A 73 -4.00 6.07 4.42
CA ALA A 73 -2.57 5.86 4.34
C ALA A 73 -2.24 4.88 3.21
N THR A 74 -0.95 4.71 2.94
CA THR A 74 -0.45 3.70 2.00
C THR A 74 0.67 2.89 2.64
N THR A 75 0.80 1.66 2.17
CA THR A 75 1.88 0.76 2.57
C THR A 75 2.57 0.14 1.38
N CYS A 76 3.86 -0.13 1.55
CA CYS A 76 4.61 -0.91 0.57
C CYS A 76 4.20 -2.37 0.63
N VAL A 77 4.09 -2.98 -0.55
CA VAL A 77 3.75 -4.39 -0.72
C VAL A 77 4.72 -5.04 -1.72
N PRO A 78 4.90 -6.37 -1.67
CA PRO A 78 5.58 -7.08 -2.74
C PRO A 78 4.99 -6.73 -4.11
N GLY A 79 5.83 -6.33 -5.06
CA GLY A 79 5.43 -6.12 -6.44
C GLY A 79 5.70 -7.37 -7.27
N GLY A 80 4.82 -7.62 -8.24
CA GLY A 80 5.04 -8.61 -9.28
C GLY A 80 5.62 -7.98 -10.55
N THR A 81 5.40 -8.62 -11.69
CA THR A 81 5.87 -8.17 -13.00
C THR A 81 4.76 -8.01 -14.02
N SER A 82 3.55 -8.48 -13.71
CA SER A 82 2.43 -8.48 -14.63
C SER A 82 1.78 -7.11 -14.71
N THR A 83 1.46 -6.67 -15.93
CA THR A 83 0.67 -5.45 -16.17
C THR A 83 -0.73 -5.77 -16.67
N THR A 84 -1.10 -7.05 -16.75
CA THR A 84 -2.34 -7.51 -17.37
C THR A 84 -3.19 -8.34 -16.42
N SER A 85 -2.60 -9.35 -15.77
CA SER A 85 -3.34 -10.30 -14.92
C SER A 85 -2.70 -10.50 -13.57
N CYS A 86 -3.50 -10.80 -12.56
CA CYS A 86 -3.04 -11.17 -11.24
C CYS A 86 -3.75 -12.40 -10.68
N PHE A 87 -3.10 -13.03 -9.70
CA PHE A 87 -3.65 -14.14 -8.94
C PHE A 87 -3.35 -13.91 -7.46
N PHE A 88 -4.39 -13.91 -6.63
CA PHE A 88 -4.29 -13.66 -5.19
C PHE A 88 -3.53 -12.38 -4.79
N GLY A 89 -3.64 -11.29 -5.57
CA GLY A 89 -3.12 -9.97 -5.18
C GLY A 89 -1.62 -9.72 -5.43
N GLU A 90 -0.79 -10.75 -5.60
CA GLU A 90 0.68 -10.58 -5.52
C GLU A 90 1.43 -10.53 -6.87
N ALA A 91 0.74 -10.33 -7.99
CA ALA A 91 1.34 -10.47 -9.32
C ALA A 91 1.50 -9.15 -10.11
N CYS A 92 0.88 -8.06 -9.66
CA CYS A 92 0.89 -6.82 -10.41
C CYS A 92 2.20 -6.06 -10.28
N ALA A 93 2.69 -5.54 -11.41
CA ALA A 93 3.86 -4.68 -11.48
C ALA A 93 3.66 -3.42 -10.63
N PRO A 94 4.74 -2.83 -10.10
CA PRO A 94 4.68 -1.53 -9.43
C PRO A 94 3.90 -0.50 -10.26
N GLY A 95 2.91 0.16 -9.65
CA GLY A 95 2.00 1.08 -10.36
C GLY A 95 0.68 0.46 -10.81
N TYR A 96 0.42 -0.81 -10.50
CA TYR A 96 -0.81 -1.52 -10.84
C TYR A 96 -1.45 -2.13 -9.59
N HIS A 97 -2.78 -2.06 -9.53
CA HIS A 97 -3.64 -2.71 -8.56
C HIS A 97 -4.16 -4.03 -9.12
N CYS A 98 -4.32 -5.04 -8.27
CA CYS A 98 -4.98 -6.28 -8.64
C CYS A 98 -6.50 -6.19 -8.36
N ASP A 99 -7.30 -6.06 -9.42
CA ASP A 99 -8.76 -6.11 -9.34
C ASP A 99 -9.28 -7.45 -9.88
N GLY A 100 -9.67 -8.34 -8.96
CA GLY A 100 -10.11 -9.70 -9.25
C GLY A 100 -9.00 -10.57 -9.86
N SER A 101 -8.86 -10.52 -11.19
CA SER A 101 -7.84 -11.24 -11.94
C SER A 101 -7.06 -10.35 -12.91
N ASN A 102 -7.32 -9.04 -12.90
CA ASN A 102 -6.72 -8.09 -13.82
C ASN A 102 -5.80 -7.12 -13.06
N CYS A 103 -4.65 -6.83 -13.65
CA CYS A 103 -3.81 -5.74 -13.19
C CYS A 103 -4.28 -4.46 -13.86
N GLN A 104 -4.81 -3.54 -13.07
CA GLN A 104 -5.24 -2.23 -13.55
C GLN A 104 -4.26 -1.17 -13.08
N ARG A 105 -3.87 -0.28 -13.99
CA ARG A 105 -2.93 0.78 -13.67
C ARG A 105 -3.57 1.75 -12.69
N TRP A 106 -2.86 2.07 -11.61
CA TRP A 106 -3.25 3.11 -10.68
C TRP A 106 -3.35 4.48 -11.39
N CYS A 107 -4.31 5.29 -10.98
CA CYS A 107 -4.45 6.68 -11.43
C CYS A 107 -4.87 7.59 -10.27
N ARG A 108 -4.55 8.87 -10.42
CA ARG A 108 -5.04 9.94 -9.56
C ARG A 108 -6.25 10.58 -10.24
N VAL A 109 -7.36 10.66 -9.50
CA VAL A 109 -8.63 11.15 -10.03
C VAL A 109 -8.49 12.63 -10.40
N GLY A 110 -8.93 12.98 -11.61
CA GLY A 110 -8.89 14.35 -12.12
C GLY A 110 -7.50 14.86 -12.53
N MET A 111 -6.46 14.01 -12.51
CA MET A 111 -5.07 14.43 -12.76
C MET A 111 -4.52 14.00 -14.13
N GLY A 112 -5.34 13.38 -14.98
CA GLY A 112 -4.97 13.05 -16.36
C GLY A 112 -3.98 11.89 -16.50
N ASP A 113 -3.90 10.99 -15.52
CA ASP A 113 -3.03 9.81 -15.58
C ASP A 113 -3.47 8.79 -16.66
N CYS A 114 -4.75 8.82 -17.04
CA CYS A 114 -5.37 8.07 -18.13
C CYS A 114 -6.69 8.72 -18.60
N ALA A 115 -7.30 8.19 -19.66
CA ALA A 115 -8.54 8.72 -20.25
C ALA A 115 -9.71 8.67 -19.26
N THR A 116 -9.88 7.55 -18.56
CA THR A 116 -10.88 7.37 -17.51
C THR A 116 -10.19 6.83 -16.26
N CYS A 117 -10.33 7.55 -15.15
CA CYS A 117 -9.86 7.11 -13.84
C CYS A 117 -11.07 6.77 -12.96
N THR A 118 -11.31 5.48 -12.74
CA THR A 118 -12.45 4.98 -11.99
C THR A 118 -12.07 4.81 -10.53
N THR A 119 -12.81 5.45 -9.62
CA THR A 119 -12.61 5.31 -8.18
C THR A 119 -13.13 3.98 -7.66
N PHE A 120 -12.45 3.46 -6.64
CA PHE A 120 -13.00 2.40 -5.79
C PHE A 120 -14.21 2.89 -5.00
N ALA A 121 -15.06 1.98 -4.55
CA ALA A 121 -16.19 2.30 -3.68
C ALA A 121 -15.76 3.11 -2.45
N ASP A 122 -14.61 2.74 -1.86
CA ASP A 122 -14.06 3.38 -0.66
C ASP A 122 -13.22 4.63 -0.97
N SER A 123 -13.00 4.96 -2.26
CA SER A 123 -12.31 6.17 -2.75
C SER A 123 -11.05 6.55 -1.93
N PRO A 124 -10.01 5.70 -1.91
CA PRO A 124 -8.85 5.90 -1.05
C PRO A 124 -8.21 7.27 -1.32
N THR A 125 -8.12 8.09 -0.28
CA THR A 125 -7.62 9.46 -0.36
C THR A 125 -6.44 9.62 0.58
N VAL A 126 -5.25 9.75 -0.01
CA VAL A 126 -3.98 9.79 0.69
C VAL A 126 -3.34 11.14 0.39
N ASN A 127 -3.02 11.92 1.43
CA ASN A 127 -2.46 13.27 1.30
C ASN A 127 -3.29 14.19 0.39
N GLY A 128 -4.63 14.06 0.44
CA GLY A 128 -5.55 14.86 -0.38
C GLY A 128 -5.66 14.42 -1.85
N VAL A 129 -5.03 13.32 -2.23
CA VAL A 129 -5.14 12.73 -3.56
C VAL A 129 -6.03 11.50 -3.51
N THR A 130 -7.13 11.53 -4.23
CA THR A 130 -8.00 10.35 -4.42
C THR A 130 -7.44 9.49 -5.54
N TYR A 131 -7.32 8.19 -5.26
CA TYR A 131 -6.80 7.21 -6.21
C TYR A 131 -7.92 6.34 -6.77
N GLY A 132 -7.69 5.88 -8.00
CA GLY A 132 -8.54 4.94 -8.72
C GLY A 132 -7.70 4.08 -9.65
N VAL A 133 -8.37 3.42 -10.58
CA VAL A 133 -7.76 2.56 -11.60
C VAL A 133 -8.17 3.01 -12.99
N CYS A 134 -7.25 2.87 -13.93
CA CYS A 134 -7.52 3.19 -15.34
C CYS A 134 -8.47 2.16 -15.94
N GLY A 135 -9.54 2.66 -16.54
CA GLY A 135 -10.52 1.90 -17.34
C GLY A 135 -10.34 2.08 -18.84
#